data_AF-A0A957RKC5-F1
#
_entry.id   AF-A0A957RKC5-F1
#
_cell.length_a   1.000
_cell.length_b   1.000
_cell.length_c   1.000
_cell.angle_alpha   90.00
_cell.angle_beta   90.00
_cell.angle_gamma   90.00
#
_symmetry.space_group_name_H-M   'P 1'
#
loop_
_entity.id
_entity.type
_entity.pdbx_description
1 polymer ?
#
loop_
_entity_poly.entity_id
_entity_poly.type
_entity_poly.pdbx_seq_one_letter_code
_entity_poly.pdbx_strand_id
1 'polypeptide(L)' 'MTSPVMTATGKVSGTHDEGTGVHSFKGIPFAAPPVGDLRWQAP' A
#
# COMPACT_ATOMS: atom_id res chain seq x y z
N MET A 1 -4.49 -14.38 -4.99
CA MET A 1 -3.64 -13.42 -4.25
C MET A 1 -2.29 -13.38 -4.92
N THR A 2 -1.69 -12.19 -5.10
CA THR A 2 -0.37 -12.08 -5.74
C THR A 2 0.75 -12.44 -4.77
N SER A 3 1.89 -12.92 -5.28
CA SER A 3 3.12 -13.02 -4.50
C SER A 3 3.58 -11.63 -4.04
N PRO A 4 4.19 -11.49 -2.85
CA PRO A 4 4.63 -10.19 -2.34
C PRO A 4 5.65 -9.51 -3.26
N VAL A 5 5.43 -8.22 -3.56
CA VAL A 5 6.31 -7.37 -4.39
C VAL A 5 7.12 -6.44 -3.49
N MET A 6 8.42 -6.31 -3.74
CA MET A 6 9.29 -5.39 -2.99
C MET A 6 9.21 -3.97 -3.56
N THR A 7 8.97 -2.99 -2.69
CA THR A 7 9.04 -1.55 -2.98
C THR A 7 10.26 -0.94 -2.28
N ALA A 8 10.48 0.37 -2.44
CA ALA A 8 11.52 1.09 -1.69
C ALA A 8 11.28 1.09 -0.17
N THR A 9 10.05 0.87 0.30
CA THR A 9 9.65 0.99 1.70
C THR A 9 9.18 -0.32 2.34
N GLY A 10 9.12 -1.42 1.58
CA GLY A 10 8.77 -2.74 2.11
C GLY A 10 8.10 -3.66 1.10
N LYS A 11 7.58 -4.79 1.56
CA LYS A 11 6.84 -5.74 0.71
C LYS A 11 5.34 -5.46 0.75
N VAL A 12 4.68 -5.53 -0.40
CA VAL A 12 3.23 -5.37 -0.53
C VAL A 12 2.61 -6.58 -1.24
N SER A 13 1.42 -6.97 -0.79
CA SER A 13 0.62 -8.02 -1.41
C SER A 13 -0.71 -7.43 -1.87
N GLY A 14 -1.19 -7.90 -3.01
CA GLY A 14 -2.43 -7.49 -3.64
C GLY A 14 -3.20 -8.68 -4.22
N THR A 15 -4.16 -8.36 -5.08
CA THR A 15 -4.98 -9.34 -5.79
C THR A 15 -4.66 -9.31 -7.28
N HIS A 16 -4.78 -10.46 -7.93
CA HIS A 16 -4.72 -10.59 -9.38
C HIS A 16 -6.11 -10.99 -9.86
N ASP A 17 -6.62 -10.28 -10.86
CA ASP A 17 -7.88 -10.59 -11.53
C ASP A 17 -7.57 -11.35 -12.82
N GLU A 18 -8.00 -12.61 -12.92
CA GLU A 18 -7.71 -13.45 -14.09
C GLU A 18 -8.53 -13.07 -15.34
N GLY A 19 -9.69 -12.44 -15.18
CA GLY A 19 -10.55 -12.05 -16.30
C GLY A 19 -10.03 -10.80 -17.01
N THR A 20 -9.40 -9.89 -16.28
CA THR A 20 -8.83 -8.64 -16.80
C THR A 20 -7.30 -8.66 -16.90
N GLY A 21 -6.63 -9.59 -16.23
CA GLY A 21 -5.17 -9.66 -16.12
C GLY A 21 -4.54 -8.58 -15.24
N VAL A 22 -5.34 -7.87 -14.44
CA VAL A 22 -4.89 -6.71 -13.66
C VAL A 22 -4.47 -7.11 -12.25
N HIS A 23 -3.31 -6.62 -11.82
CA HIS A 23 -2.89 -6.66 -10.42
C HIS A 23 -3.33 -5.39 -9.69
N SER A 24 -3.99 -5.55 -8.54
CA SER A 24 -4.48 -4.44 -7.70
C SER A 24 -3.86 -4.52 -6.31
N PHE A 25 -3.24 -3.42 -5.87
CA PHE A 25 -2.68 -3.27 -4.53
C PHE A 25 -3.34 -2.06 -3.86
N LYS A 26 -4.02 -2.29 -2.72
CA LYS A 26 -4.84 -1.28 -2.06
C LYS A 26 -4.33 -1.03 -0.64
N GLY A 27 -4.42 0.22 -0.18
CA GLY A 27 -4.04 0.59 1.19
C GLY A 27 -2.54 0.65 1.45
N ILE A 28 -1.71 0.84 0.42
CA ILE A 28 -0.25 1.00 0.60
C ILE A 28 0.01 2.32 1.35
N PRO A 29 0.65 2.29 2.53
CA PRO A 29 1.00 3.50 3.26
C PRO A 29 2.06 4.30 2.51
N PHE A 30 1.89 5.61 2.44
CA PHE A 30 2.85 6.54 1.82
C PHE A 30 3.40 7.60 2.78
N ALA A 31 2.78 7.73 3.95
CA ALA A 31 3.17 8.64 5.02
C ALA A 31 2.75 8.02 6.37
N ALA A 32 3.25 8.59 7.46
CA ALA A 32 2.80 8.21 8.80
C ALA A 32 1.33 8.65 9.01
N PRO A 33 0.52 7.89 9.78
CA PRO A 33 -0.84 8.33 10.12
C PRO A 33 -0.82 9.66 10.92
N PRO A 34 -1.60 10.69 10.53
CA PRO A 34 -1.59 12.02 11.17
C PRO A 34 -2.43 12.03 12.46
N VAL A 35 -2.06 11.20 13.42
CA VAL A 35 -2.76 11.02 14.71
C VAL A 35 -1.86 11.42 15.89
N GLY A 36 -2.45 11.66 17.06
CA GLY A 36 -1.71 12.10 18.25
C GLY A 36 -0.99 13.43 18.00
N ASP A 37 0.31 13.47 18.29
CA ASP A 37 1.16 14.66 18.13
C ASP A 37 1.37 15.04 16.66
N LEU A 38 1.14 14.12 15.72
CA LEU A 38 1.19 14.39 14.27
C LEU A 38 -0.09 15.01 13.74
N ARG A 39 -1.13 15.17 14.56
CA ARG A 39 -2.37 15.80 14.12
C ARG A 39 -2.10 17.26 13.77
N TRP A 40 -2.59 17.69 12.61
CA TRP A 40 -2.39 19.03 12.04
C TRP A 40 -0.94 19.36 11.63
N GLN A 41 -0.05 18.36 11.59
CA GLN A 41 1.29 18.50 11.04
C GLN A 41 1.33 18.15 9.55
N ALA A 42 2.37 18.61 8.86
CA ALA A 42 2.64 18.17 7.50
C ALA A 42 2.96 16.66 7.49
N PRO A 43 2.51 15.90 6.46
CA PRO A 43 2.87 14.50 6.27
C PRO A 43 4.37 14.25 6.05
#